data_AF-A0A1H7E863-F1
#
_entry.id   AF-A0A1H7E863-F1
#
_cell.length_a   1.000
_cell.length_b   1.000
_cell.length_c   1.000
_cell.angle_alpha   90.00
_cell.angle_beta   90.00
_cell.angle_gamma   90.00
#
_symmetry.space_group_name_H-M   'P 1'
#
loop_
_entity.id
_entity.type
_entity.pdbx_description
1 polymer ?
#
loop_
_entity_poly.entity_id
_entity_poly.type
_entity_poly.pdbx_seq_one_letter_code
_entity_poly.pdbx_strand_id
1 'polypeptide(L)'
;MATLEHIHFVPHRCEVVDGAVAYAPRRYGRETGALPQIFWADGAPWAEANLWAVERISREAVAIETIESNLRSLADYATFLESQGLKWYAFPMRKDERCLVRYRGALVEARNAGLISPSTATMRMRQVVHFYRWVQARGLFSPASPLWCDRIVYIRYFDAVGFERTL
;
A
#
# COMPACT_ATOMS: atom_id res chain seq x y z
N MET A 1 18.68 0.19 -2.75
CA MET A 1 17.40 -0.53 -2.78
C MET A 1 16.56 0.00 -1.65
N ALA A 2 15.26 0.20 -1.87
CA ALA A 2 14.34 0.65 -0.85
C ALA A 2 14.35 -0.28 0.37
N THR A 3 14.24 0.29 1.57
CA THR A 3 14.24 -0.45 2.83
C THR A 3 12.91 -0.29 3.57
N LEU A 4 12.65 -1.24 4.48
CA LEU A 4 11.51 -1.22 5.38
C LEU A 4 12.05 -1.12 6.81
N GLU A 5 11.91 0.06 7.39
CA GLU A 5 12.40 0.37 8.74
C GLU A 5 11.22 0.44 9.72
N HIS A 6 11.49 0.24 11.01
CA HIS A 6 10.48 0.30 12.07
C HIS A 6 10.71 1.51 12.97
N ILE A 7 9.65 2.28 13.18
CA ILE A 7 9.70 3.45 14.07
C ILE A 7 8.83 3.26 15.29
N HIS A 8 9.23 3.86 16.40
CA HIS A 8 8.34 4.12 17.53
C HIS A 8 7.38 5.24 17.14
N PHE A 9 6.09 4.89 17.03
CA PHE A 9 5.05 5.80 16.62
C PHE A 9 4.14 6.15 17.79
N VAL A 10 4.15 7.44 18.16
CA VAL A 10 3.24 8.04 19.13
C VAL A 10 2.37 9.07 18.40
N PRO A 11 1.05 8.86 18.30
CA PRO A 11 0.18 9.83 17.65
C PRO A 11 0.06 11.13 18.47
N HIS A 12 0.40 12.26 17.86
CA HIS A 12 0.30 13.58 18.47
C HIS A 12 -0.90 14.37 17.94
N ARG A 13 -1.41 15.31 18.74
CA ARG A 13 -2.31 16.39 18.32
C ARG A 13 -1.56 17.71 18.38
N CYS A 14 -1.90 18.63 17.49
CA CYS A 14 -1.46 20.02 17.58
C CYS A 14 -2.48 20.78 18.43
N GLU A 15 -2.00 21.57 19.38
CA GLU A 15 -2.79 22.50 20.17
C GLU A 15 -2.09 23.86 20.21
N VAL A 16 -2.84 24.96 20.23
CA VAL A 16 -2.28 26.30 20.36
C VAL A 16 -2.34 26.67 21.84
N VAL A 17 -1.17 26.83 22.47
CA VAL A 17 -1.01 27.20 23.88
C VAL A 17 -0.20 28.49 23.90
N ASP A 18 -0.76 29.55 24.50
CA ASP A 18 -0.14 30.87 24.61
C ASP A 18 0.38 31.45 23.27
N GLY A 19 -0.36 31.21 22.19
CA GLY A 19 -0.02 31.68 20.84
C GLY A 19 1.07 30.86 20.13
N ALA A 20 1.60 29.80 20.77
CA ALA A 20 2.55 28.87 20.17
C ALA A 20 1.88 27.51 19.84
N VAL A 21 2.35 26.86 18.78
CA VAL A 21 1.92 25.49 18.45
C VAL A 21 2.67 24.50 19.35
N ALA A 22 1.94 23.79 20.18
CA ALA A 22 2.42 22.68 20.99
C ALA A 22 1.92 21.34 20.43
N TYR A 23 2.77 20.31 20.54
CA TYR A 23 2.42 18.94 20.19
C TYR A 23 2.25 18.13 21.47
N ALA A 24 1.07 17.55 21.66
CA ALA A 24 0.78 16.70 22.81
C ALA A 24 0.33 15.31 22.34
N PRO A 25 0.68 14.22 23.05
CA PRO A 25 0.15 12.90 22.75
C PRO A 25 -1.38 12.86 22.73
N ARG A 26 -1.96 12.14 21.76
CA ARG A 26 -3.40 11.90 21.70
C ARG A 26 -3.82 10.96 22.83
N ARG A 27 -4.82 11.37 23.64
CA ARG A 27 -5.32 10.59 24.80
C ARG A 27 -5.83 9.18 24.46
N TYR A 28 -6.29 8.95 23.24
CA TYR A 28 -6.80 7.66 22.75
C TYR A 28 -6.11 7.24 21.45
N GLY A 29 -4.88 7.72 21.23
CA GLY A 29 -4.12 7.33 20.07
C GLY A 29 -3.46 5.97 20.29
N ARG A 30 -3.54 5.08 19.30
CA ARG A 30 -2.82 3.81 19.33
C ARG A 30 -1.33 4.04 19.10
N GLU A 31 -0.54 3.86 20.14
CA GLU A 31 0.91 3.83 20.09
C GLU A 31 1.41 2.46 19.58
N THR A 32 2.55 2.45 18.88
CA THR A 32 3.24 1.21 18.52
C THR A 32 4.75 1.40 18.51
N GLY A 33 5.49 0.41 19.03
CA GLY A 33 6.96 0.40 19.04
C GLY A 33 7.61 0.13 17.69
N ALA A 34 6.85 -0.37 16.70
CA ALA A 34 7.41 -0.88 15.45
C ALA A 34 6.45 -0.63 14.28
N LEU A 35 6.10 0.63 14.01
CA LEU A 35 5.36 0.99 12.81
C LEU A 35 6.30 0.86 11.59
N PRO A 36 6.01 -0.01 10.60
CA PRO A 36 6.81 -0.09 9.37
C PRO A 36 6.71 1.19 8.54
N GLN A 37 7.86 1.64 8.02
CA GLN A 37 8.04 2.80 7.15
C GLN A 37 9.00 2.45 6.02
N ILE A 38 8.71 2.92 4.82
CA ILE A 38 9.53 2.68 3.61
C ILE A 38 10.40 3.89 3.34
N PHE A 39 11.67 3.62 3.06
CA PHE A 39 12.65 4.59 2.62
C PHE A 39 13.21 4.17 1.26
N TRP A 40 13.39 5.12 0.36
CA TRP A 40 14.07 4.92 -0.92
C TRP A 40 15.56 4.71 -0.70
N ALA A 41 16.27 4.27 -1.74
CA ALA A 41 17.71 4.02 -1.72
C ALA A 41 18.56 5.26 -1.40
N ASP A 42 18.03 6.46 -1.65
CA ASP A 42 18.65 7.74 -1.28
C ASP A 42 18.37 8.14 0.18
N GLY A 43 17.67 7.30 0.94
CA GLY A 43 17.28 7.56 2.33
C GLY A 43 16.06 8.48 2.46
N ALA A 44 15.49 8.98 1.37
CA ALA A 44 14.27 9.76 1.44
C ALA A 44 13.07 8.86 1.82
N PRO A 45 12.15 9.31 2.68
CA PRO A 45 10.96 8.54 2.99
C PRO A 45 10.00 8.49 1.80
N TRP A 46 9.35 7.35 1.58
CA TRP A 46 8.18 7.30 0.70
C TRP A 46 6.96 7.88 1.44
N ALA A 47 6.82 9.19 1.39
CA ALA A 47 5.83 9.95 2.16
C ALA A 47 4.40 9.38 2.09
N GLU A 48 3.91 9.03 0.89
CA GLU A 48 2.55 8.54 0.71
C GLU A 48 2.35 7.14 1.30
N ALA A 49 3.29 6.22 1.08
CA ALA A 49 3.22 4.88 1.64
C ALA A 49 3.31 4.91 3.18
N ASN A 50 4.15 5.79 3.70
CA ASN A 50 4.35 6.02 5.13
C ASN A 50 3.12 6.62 5.80
N LEU A 51 2.51 7.62 5.16
CA LEU A 51 1.24 8.19 5.59
C LEU A 51 0.11 7.15 5.58
N TRP A 52 0.10 6.24 4.60
CA TRP A 52 -0.86 5.15 4.58
C TRP A 52 -0.72 4.20 5.78
N ALA A 53 0.50 3.90 6.21
CA ALA A 53 0.76 3.10 7.41
C ALA A 53 0.24 3.81 8.67
N VAL A 54 0.50 5.12 8.80
CA VAL A 54 0.02 5.97 9.91
C VAL A 54 -1.51 5.99 9.98
N GLU A 55 -2.17 6.15 8.84
CA GLU A 55 -3.63 6.14 8.81
C GLU A 55 -4.21 4.77 9.18
N ARG A 56 -3.57 3.69 8.72
CA ARG A 56 -4.01 2.33 9.04
C ARG A 56 -3.88 2.02 10.52
N ILE A 57 -2.77 2.37 11.16
CA ILE A 57 -2.61 2.14 12.61
C ILE A 57 -3.55 3.00 13.44
N SER A 58 -3.91 4.19 12.94
CA SER A 58 -4.88 5.08 13.55
C SER A 58 -6.32 4.53 13.49
N ARG A 59 -6.59 3.53 12.64
CA ARG A 59 -7.86 2.79 12.61
C ARG A 59 -7.72 1.58 13.52
N GLU A 60 -8.39 1.61 14.67
CA GLU A 60 -8.26 0.59 15.74
C GLU A 60 -8.48 -0.87 15.26
N ALA A 61 -9.22 -1.06 14.16
CA ALA A 61 -9.54 -2.37 13.61
C ALA A 61 -8.41 -3.08 12.83
N VAL A 62 -7.28 -2.43 12.52
CA VAL A 62 -6.22 -3.03 11.68
C VAL A 62 -5.05 -3.53 12.52
N ALA A 63 -4.79 -4.83 12.49
CA ALA A 63 -3.65 -5.44 13.19
C ALA A 63 -2.29 -4.97 12.62
N ILE A 64 -1.26 -4.83 13.46
CA ILE A 64 0.05 -4.31 13.03
C ILE A 64 0.72 -5.25 12.03
N GLU A 65 0.52 -6.56 12.16
CA GLU A 65 1.01 -7.60 11.27
C GLU A 65 0.42 -7.47 9.86
N THR A 66 -0.83 -7.00 9.78
CA THR A 66 -1.47 -6.69 8.48
C THR A 66 -0.79 -5.48 7.85
N ILE A 67 -0.48 -4.44 8.63
CA ILE A 67 0.25 -3.25 8.16
C ILE A 67 1.66 -3.66 7.72
N GLU A 68 2.36 -4.50 8.48
CA GLU A 68 3.67 -5.06 8.12
C GLU A 68 3.63 -5.81 6.79
N SER A 69 2.66 -6.72 6.59
CA SER A 69 2.48 -7.44 5.34
C SER A 69 2.17 -6.50 4.15
N ASN A 70 1.35 -5.48 4.41
CA ASN A 70 1.02 -4.43 3.45
C ASN A 70 2.29 -3.67 2.99
N LEU A 71 3.07 -3.17 3.94
CA LEU A 71 4.24 -2.33 3.68
C LEU A 71 5.42 -3.15 3.13
N ARG A 72 5.58 -4.42 3.53
CA ARG A 72 6.57 -5.32 2.92
C ARG A 72 6.31 -5.56 1.44
N SER A 73 5.04 -5.70 1.06
CA SER A 73 4.64 -5.81 -0.36
C SER A 73 4.90 -4.51 -1.13
N LEU A 74 4.74 -3.35 -0.48
CA LEU A 74 5.07 -2.05 -1.06
C LEU A 74 6.59 -1.81 -1.15
N ALA A 75 7.38 -2.30 -0.19
CA ALA A 75 8.84 -2.20 -0.23
C ALA A 75 9.45 -3.03 -1.38
N ASP A 76 8.88 -4.22 -1.64
CA ASP A 76 9.22 -5.01 -2.83
C ASP A 76 8.88 -4.25 -4.13
N TYR A 77 7.72 -3.58 -4.17
CA TYR A 77 7.35 -2.71 -5.28
C TYR A 77 8.27 -1.50 -5.41
N ALA A 78 8.63 -0.83 -4.30
CA ALA A 78 9.58 0.28 -4.29
C ALA A 78 10.93 -0.13 -4.87
N THR A 79 11.45 -1.27 -4.42
CA THR A 79 12.69 -1.87 -4.92
C THR A 79 12.61 -2.16 -6.43
N PHE A 80 11.49 -2.71 -6.89
CA PHE A 80 11.25 -2.91 -8.32
C PHE A 80 11.29 -1.59 -9.09
N LEU A 81 10.59 -0.55 -8.61
CA LEU A 81 10.55 0.76 -9.25
C LEU A 81 11.95 1.35 -9.40
N GLU A 82 12.77 1.29 -8.36
CA GLU A 82 14.17 1.75 -8.39
C GLU A 82 14.99 0.99 -9.43
N SER A 83 14.89 -0.35 -9.45
CA SER A 83 15.64 -1.18 -10.40
C SER A 83 15.27 -0.90 -11.86
N GLN A 84 14.06 -0.41 -12.11
CA GLN A 84 13.56 -0.07 -13.45
C GLN A 84 13.61 1.44 -13.75
N GLY A 85 14.10 2.27 -12.82
CA GLY A 85 14.09 3.73 -12.95
C GLY A 85 12.68 4.34 -13.08
N LEU A 86 11.66 3.66 -12.58
CA LEU A 86 10.26 4.07 -12.69
C LEU A 86 9.84 4.95 -11.51
N LYS A 87 8.92 5.88 -11.76
CA LYS A 87 8.25 6.64 -10.71
C LYS A 87 6.89 6.02 -10.42
N TRP A 88 6.57 5.85 -9.14
CA TRP A 88 5.30 5.26 -8.72
C TRP A 88 4.09 6.11 -9.18
N TYR A 89 4.26 7.42 -9.35
CA TYR A 89 3.21 8.34 -9.82
C TYR A 89 3.20 8.53 -11.35
N ALA A 90 4.12 7.92 -12.10
CA ALA A 90 4.16 8.07 -13.56
C ALA A 90 3.19 7.09 -14.25
N PHE A 91 2.16 7.65 -14.88
CA PHE A 91 1.18 6.92 -15.67
C PHE A 91 1.09 7.47 -17.10
N PRO A 92 2.06 7.14 -17.97
CA PRO A 92 2.03 7.54 -19.37
C PRO A 92 0.82 6.94 -20.12
N MET A 93 0.54 7.51 -21.29
CA MET A 93 -0.58 7.09 -22.14
C MET A 93 -0.42 5.64 -22.59
N ARG A 94 0.81 5.23 -22.91
CA ARG A 94 1.20 3.86 -23.22
C ARG A 94 1.06 2.96 -21.99
N LYS A 95 0.16 1.97 -22.06
CA LYS A 95 -0.18 1.11 -20.90
C LYS A 95 0.99 0.23 -20.46
N ASP A 96 1.76 -0.27 -21.39
CA ASP A 96 2.98 -1.07 -21.22
C ASP A 96 4.12 -0.31 -20.51
N GLU A 97 4.07 1.01 -20.49
CA GLU A 97 5.04 1.86 -19.78
C GLU A 97 4.62 2.19 -18.35
N ARG A 98 3.38 1.89 -17.96
CA ARG A 98 2.87 2.19 -16.62
C ARG A 98 3.53 1.29 -15.59
N CYS A 99 3.94 1.91 -14.47
CA CYS A 99 4.60 1.23 -13.37
C CYS A 99 3.86 -0.03 -12.87
N LEU A 100 2.53 0.05 -12.72
CA LEU A 100 1.70 -1.08 -12.28
C LEU A 100 1.66 -2.24 -13.29
N VAL A 101 1.67 -1.94 -14.58
CA VAL A 101 1.64 -2.96 -15.63
C VAL A 101 2.99 -3.68 -15.68
N ARG A 102 4.09 -2.92 -15.63
CA ARG A 102 5.45 -3.47 -15.59
C ARG A 102 5.68 -4.32 -14.35
N TYR A 103 5.24 -3.84 -13.18
CA TYR A 103 5.37 -4.62 -11.94
C TYR A 103 4.56 -5.91 -11.97
N ARG A 104 3.33 -5.87 -12.49
CA ARG A 104 2.52 -7.07 -12.69
C ARG A 104 3.24 -8.08 -13.60
N GLY A 105 3.86 -7.60 -14.69
CA GLY A 105 4.69 -8.43 -15.57
C GLY A 105 5.83 -9.09 -14.79
N ALA A 106 6.59 -8.31 -14.03
CA ALA A 106 7.70 -8.83 -13.21
C ALA A 106 7.26 -9.88 -12.18
N LEU A 107 6.10 -9.69 -11.52
CA LEU A 107 5.54 -10.70 -10.61
C LEU A 107 5.14 -11.99 -11.33
N VAL A 108 4.61 -11.90 -12.56
CA VAL A 108 4.28 -13.08 -13.38
C VAL A 108 5.54 -13.83 -13.78
N GLU A 109 6.58 -13.12 -14.23
CA GLU A 109 7.86 -13.74 -14.58
C GLU A 109 8.52 -14.41 -13.37
N ALA A 110 8.59 -13.72 -12.22
CA ALA A 110 9.13 -14.28 -10.98
C ALA A 110 8.37 -15.53 -10.51
N ARG A 111 7.03 -15.53 -10.67
CA ARG A 111 6.19 -16.70 -10.38
C ARG A 111 6.50 -17.85 -11.35
N ASN A 112 6.59 -17.58 -12.66
CA ASN A 112 6.85 -18.61 -13.66
C ASN A 112 8.25 -19.22 -13.49
N ALA A 113 9.21 -18.43 -13.02
CA ALA A 113 10.56 -18.85 -12.67
C ALA A 113 10.65 -19.59 -11.32
N GLY A 114 9.54 -19.73 -10.58
CA GLY A 114 9.51 -20.41 -9.28
C GLY A 114 10.11 -19.62 -8.11
N LEU A 115 10.44 -18.33 -8.31
CA LEU A 115 11.03 -17.48 -7.26
C LEU A 115 10.00 -17.07 -6.19
N ILE A 116 8.73 -16.98 -6.58
CA ILE A 116 7.62 -16.67 -5.67
C ILE A 116 6.42 -17.58 -5.95
N SER A 117 5.63 -17.86 -4.91
CA SER A 117 4.39 -18.62 -5.09
C SER A 117 3.32 -17.81 -5.83
N PRO A 118 2.33 -18.46 -6.48
CA PRO A 118 1.19 -17.78 -7.09
C PRO A 118 0.39 -16.92 -6.09
N SER A 119 0.25 -17.37 -4.84
CA SER A 119 -0.41 -16.63 -3.77
C SER A 119 0.39 -15.38 -3.37
N THR A 120 1.72 -15.46 -3.35
CA THR A 120 2.60 -14.32 -3.05
C THR A 120 2.51 -13.25 -4.14
N ALA A 121 2.57 -13.64 -5.41
CA ALA A 121 2.39 -12.71 -6.54
C ALA A 121 1.03 -11.99 -6.46
N THR A 122 -0.03 -12.73 -6.18
CA THR A 122 -1.39 -12.18 -6.04
C THR A 122 -1.50 -11.23 -4.85
N MET A 123 -0.96 -11.62 -3.69
CA MET A 123 -0.93 -10.81 -2.49
C MET A 123 -0.19 -9.50 -2.72
N ARG A 124 1.03 -9.55 -3.26
CA ARG A 124 1.85 -8.35 -3.53
C ARG A 124 1.10 -7.36 -4.43
N MET A 125 0.55 -7.84 -5.54
CA MET A 125 -0.22 -6.99 -6.46
C MET A 125 -1.45 -6.39 -5.77
N ARG A 126 -2.19 -7.19 -4.98
CA ARG A 126 -3.37 -6.72 -4.24
C ARG A 126 -3.01 -5.58 -3.28
N GLN A 127 -1.92 -5.69 -2.53
CA GLN A 127 -1.53 -4.66 -1.57
C GLN A 127 -1.10 -3.37 -2.27
N VAL A 128 -0.39 -3.46 -3.40
CA VAL A 128 -0.07 -2.30 -4.24
C VAL A 128 -1.35 -1.64 -4.74
N VAL A 129 -2.30 -2.39 -5.29
CA VAL A 129 -3.60 -1.82 -5.73
C VAL A 129 -4.33 -1.13 -4.58
N HIS A 130 -4.32 -1.73 -3.38
CA HIS A 130 -4.96 -1.13 -2.21
C HIS A 130 -4.31 0.21 -1.82
N PHE A 131 -2.99 0.29 -1.88
CA PHE A 131 -2.28 1.56 -1.70
C PHE A 131 -2.75 2.61 -2.73
N TYR A 132 -2.75 2.30 -4.03
CA TYR A 132 -3.21 3.26 -5.04
C TYR A 132 -4.66 3.69 -4.87
N ARG A 133 -5.57 2.76 -4.48
CA ARG A 133 -6.96 3.10 -4.14
C ARG A 133 -7.02 4.11 -3.00
N TRP A 134 -6.19 3.92 -1.97
CA TRP A 134 -6.10 4.86 -0.86
C TRP A 134 -5.55 6.22 -1.31
N VAL A 135 -4.47 6.25 -2.10
CA VAL A 135 -3.89 7.50 -2.61
C VAL A 135 -4.91 8.29 -3.44
N GLN A 136 -5.68 7.61 -4.30
CA GLN A 136 -6.77 8.22 -5.07
C GLN A 136 -7.88 8.76 -4.16
N ALA A 137 -8.34 7.98 -3.18
CA ALA A 137 -9.38 8.40 -2.25
C ALA A 137 -8.98 9.62 -1.41
N ARG A 138 -7.68 9.80 -1.16
CA ARG A 138 -7.11 10.95 -0.45
C ARG A 138 -6.79 12.14 -1.36
N GLY A 139 -7.01 12.04 -2.67
CA GLY A 139 -6.70 13.10 -3.63
C GLY A 139 -5.19 13.38 -3.79
N LEU A 140 -4.34 12.49 -3.28
CA LEU A 140 -2.88 12.61 -3.35
C LEU A 140 -2.35 12.29 -4.75
N PHE A 141 -3.20 11.74 -5.61
CA PHE A 141 -2.86 11.37 -6.98
C PHE A 141 -4.10 11.38 -7.87
N SER A 142 -4.03 12.16 -8.96
CA SER A 142 -5.09 12.26 -9.96
C SER A 142 -4.52 11.96 -11.35
N PRO A 143 -4.53 10.68 -11.78
CA PRO A 143 -4.05 10.32 -13.10
C PRO A 143 -5.03 10.81 -14.18
N ALA A 144 -4.50 11.28 -15.31
CA ALA A 144 -5.32 11.63 -16.48
C ALA A 144 -5.97 10.41 -17.18
N SER A 145 -5.66 9.19 -16.73
CA SER A 145 -6.16 7.93 -17.30
C SER A 145 -6.47 6.92 -16.20
N PRO A 146 -7.42 5.99 -16.41
CA PRO A 146 -7.70 4.92 -15.44
C PRO A 146 -6.45 4.06 -15.18
N LEU A 147 -6.21 3.73 -13.91
CA LEU A 147 -5.01 2.99 -13.48
C LEU A 147 -5.06 1.52 -13.86
N TRP A 148 -6.19 0.87 -13.62
CA TRP A 148 -6.50 -0.51 -13.99
C TRP A 148 -7.98 -0.60 -14.39
N CYS A 149 -8.37 -1.72 -14.98
CA CYS A 149 -9.78 -2.05 -15.21
C CYS A 149 -10.27 -2.90 -14.04
N ASP A 150 -11.24 -2.40 -13.27
CA ASP A 150 -11.94 -3.24 -12.30
C ASP A 150 -12.82 -4.24 -13.05
N ARG A 151 -12.86 -5.47 -12.56
CA ARG A 151 -13.73 -6.53 -13.07
C ARG A 151 -14.66 -6.96 -11.94
N ILE A 152 -15.95 -6.92 -12.19
CA ILE A 152 -16.96 -7.52 -11.30
C ILE A 152 -16.89 -9.04 -11.50
N VAL A 153 -16.72 -9.78 -10.41
CA VAL A 153 -16.70 -11.24 -10.41
C VAL A 153 -17.85 -11.71 -9.53
N TYR A 154 -18.82 -12.36 -10.14
CA TYR A 154 -19.93 -13.00 -9.45
C TYR A 154 -19.45 -14.31 -8.84
N ILE A 155 -19.48 -14.41 -7.51
CA ILE A 155 -19.15 -15.66 -6.81
C ILE A 155 -20.46 -16.41 -6.60
N ARG A 156 -20.63 -17.50 -7.36
CA ARG A 156 -21.73 -18.43 -7.14
C ARG A 156 -21.41 -19.29 -5.94
N TYR A 157 -22.35 -19.40 -5.00
CA TYR A 157 -22.26 -20.36 -3.91
C TYR A 157 -23.55 -21.16 -3.83
N PHE A 158 -23.42 -22.40 -3.37
CA PHE A 158 -24.55 -23.27 -3.07
C PHE A 158 -24.78 -23.21 -1.55
N ASP A 159 -26.01 -22.94 -1.14
CA ASP A 159 -26.39 -23.10 0.26
C ASP A 159 -26.60 -24.59 0.61
N ALA A 160 -26.76 -24.89 1.90
CA ALA A 160 -26.97 -26.25 2.39
C ALA A 160 -28.26 -26.92 1.83
N VAL A 161 -29.11 -26.16 1.13
CA VAL A 161 -30.38 -26.60 0.55
C VAL A 161 -30.30 -26.70 -0.99
N GLY A 162 -29.13 -26.43 -1.59
CA GLY A 162 -28.85 -26.62 -3.01
C GLY A 162 -29.39 -25.53 -3.94
N PHE A 163 -29.83 -24.38 -3.43
CA PHE A 163 -30.27 -23.28 -4.30
C PHE A 163 -29.09 -22.42 -4.74
N GLU A 164 -29.00 -22.17 -6.06
CA GLU A 164 -28.01 -21.25 -6.63
C GLU A 164 -28.33 -19.80 -6.21
N ARG A 165 -27.38 -19.13 -5.54
CA ARG A 165 -27.43 -17.69 -5.29
C ARG A 165 -26.19 -17.01 -5.84
N THR A 166 -26.36 -15.77 -6.32
CA THR A 166 -25.29 -14.93 -6.85
C THR A 166 -25.15 -13.67 -5.99
N LEU A 167 -23.93 -13.37 -5.55
CA LEU A 167 -23.52 -12.09 -4.94
C LEU A 167 -22.72 -11.25 -5.93
#